data_AF-A0A643BX25-F1
#
_entry.id   AF-A0A643BX25-F1
#
_cell.length_a   1.000
_cell.length_b   1.000
_cell.length_c   1.000
_cell.angle_alpha   90.00
_cell.angle_beta   90.00
_cell.angle_gamma   90.00
#
_symmetry.space_group_name_H-M   'P 1'
#
loop_
_entity.id
_entity.type
_entity.pdbx_description
1 polymer ?
#
loop_
_entity_poly.entity_id
_entity_poly.type
_entity_poly.pdbx_seq_one_letter_code
_entity_poly.pdbx_strand_id
1 'polypeptide(L)'
;WLHLWQWSWEPTPSICGPRRAVPTGPAAAPAKDRTSLRSGLKWDTVLMPPPETTSLAHHPGSCKASEDRPLNSRSIAPWRYELDRDLNWLPLDLYRARCLCPHCVSLQTGSHMDPLGNSELLYHNQTVFYRWPCPGKQGAHDGYCLERRLYPVSLACVCMQPRVMA
;
A
#
# COMPACT_ATOMS: atom_id res chain seq x y z
N TRP A 1 -1.23 -25.97 -38.55
CA TRP A 1 -1.18 -26.33 -37.12
C TRP A 1 -1.17 -25.07 -36.27
N LEU A 2 -2.33 -24.41 -36.16
CA LEU A 2 -2.56 -23.27 -35.28
C LEU A 2 -3.83 -23.63 -34.50
N HIS A 3 -3.68 -24.25 -33.35
CA HIS A 3 -4.80 -24.49 -32.44
C HIS A 3 -5.06 -23.23 -31.65
N LEU A 4 -6.17 -22.58 -31.99
CA LEU A 4 -6.90 -21.63 -31.17
C LEU A 4 -7.20 -22.27 -29.82
N TRP A 5 -6.59 -21.76 -28.75
CA TRP A 5 -7.10 -21.99 -27.39
C TRP A 5 -8.27 -21.05 -27.19
N GLN A 6 -9.45 -21.65 -27.30
CA GLN A 6 -10.72 -21.06 -26.95
C GLN A 6 -10.70 -20.80 -25.43
N TRP A 7 -10.71 -19.53 -25.04
CA TRP A 7 -10.81 -19.13 -23.64
C TRP A 7 -12.21 -19.49 -23.14
N SER A 8 -12.37 -20.72 -22.66
CA SER A 8 -13.55 -21.17 -21.93
C SER A 8 -13.67 -20.34 -20.66
N TRP A 9 -14.81 -19.69 -20.47
CA TRP A 9 -15.16 -18.98 -19.24
C TRP A 9 -15.57 -19.98 -18.15
N GLU A 10 -14.64 -20.86 -17.78
CA GLU A 10 -14.78 -21.63 -16.55
C GLU A 10 -14.38 -20.73 -15.35
N PRO A 11 -15.09 -20.79 -14.22
CA PRO A 11 -14.66 -20.09 -13.01
C PRO A 11 -13.28 -20.62 -12.65
N THR A 12 -12.25 -19.78 -12.79
CA THR A 12 -10.87 -20.18 -12.55
C THR A 12 -10.76 -20.84 -11.17
N PRO A 13 -10.26 -22.08 -11.08
CA PRO A 13 -10.12 -22.77 -9.81
C PRO A 13 -9.18 -21.96 -8.91
N SER A 14 -9.56 -21.86 -7.64
CA SER A 14 -8.77 -21.20 -6.60
C SER A 14 -7.35 -21.78 -6.64
N ILE A 15 -6.34 -20.94 -6.84
CA ILE A 15 -4.95 -21.42 -6.80
C ILE A 15 -4.59 -21.58 -5.32
N CYS A 16 -4.51 -22.83 -4.87
CA CYS A 16 -4.08 -23.20 -3.52
C CYS A 16 -2.55 -23.31 -3.48
N GLY A 17 -1.89 -22.54 -2.62
CA GLY A 17 -0.44 -22.62 -2.41
C GLY A 17 -0.09 -23.04 -0.98
N PRO A 18 0.98 -23.83 -0.76
CA PRO A 18 1.50 -24.06 0.59
C PRO A 18 2.10 -22.76 1.15
N ARG A 19 1.98 -22.52 2.46
CA ARG A 19 2.85 -21.53 3.13
C ARG A 19 4.29 -22.01 3.01
N ARG A 20 5.22 -21.18 2.52
CA ARG A 20 6.65 -21.43 2.73
C ARG A 20 6.90 -21.39 4.23
N ALA A 21 7.36 -22.49 4.80
CA ALA A 21 7.90 -22.51 6.14
C ALA A 21 9.08 -21.51 6.19
N VAL A 22 9.01 -20.56 7.12
CA VAL A 22 10.20 -19.84 7.56
C VAL A 22 11.12 -20.89 8.17
N PRO A 23 12.41 -21.00 7.80
CA PRO A 23 13.31 -21.93 8.46
C PRO A 23 13.41 -21.55 9.94
N THR A 24 12.75 -22.32 10.80
CA THR A 24 13.04 -22.30 12.22
C THR A 24 14.38 -22.99 12.40
N GLY A 25 15.38 -22.24 12.84
CA GLY A 25 16.68 -22.78 13.25
C GLY A 25 16.51 -23.87 14.31
N PRO A 26 17.53 -24.73 14.50
CA PRO A 26 17.40 -25.92 15.33
C PRO A 26 17.10 -25.56 16.78
N ALA A 27 16.10 -26.26 17.34
CA ALA A 27 15.67 -26.16 18.72
C ALA A 27 16.81 -26.54 19.68
N ALA A 28 17.11 -25.66 20.64
CA ALA A 28 17.96 -25.98 21.78
C ALA A 28 17.14 -26.72 22.86
N ALA A 29 17.74 -27.79 23.41
CA ALA A 29 17.17 -28.68 24.42
C ALA A 29 16.96 -28.01 25.80
N PRO A 30 16.13 -28.58 26.70
CA PRO A 30 15.69 -27.90 27.91
C PRO A 30 16.68 -28.09 29.07
N ALA A 31 17.02 -27.00 29.76
CA ALA A 31 17.72 -27.04 31.04
C ALA A 31 16.74 -26.84 32.20
N LYS A 32 16.83 -27.74 33.17
CA LYS A 32 16.06 -27.85 34.41
C LYS A 32 16.88 -27.22 35.53
N ASP A 33 16.36 -26.23 36.27
CA ASP A 33 15.94 -26.34 37.68
C ASP A 33 15.81 -24.96 38.35
N ARG A 34 15.03 -25.00 39.42
CA ARG A 34 14.25 -24.03 40.19
C ARG A 34 15.09 -23.13 41.11
N THR A 35 14.75 -21.84 41.21
CA THR A 35 14.70 -21.14 42.52
C THR A 35 13.91 -19.83 42.45
N SER A 36 12.98 -19.69 43.39
CA SER A 36 12.09 -18.55 43.62
C SER A 36 12.82 -17.47 44.42
N LEU A 37 12.89 -16.25 43.91
CA LEU A 37 13.01 -15.06 44.75
C LEU A 37 12.09 -13.96 44.22
N ARG A 38 11.01 -13.75 44.96
CA ARG A 38 10.04 -12.68 44.79
C ARG A 38 10.69 -11.36 45.20
N SER A 39 10.87 -10.42 44.28
CA SER A 39 11.01 -9.01 44.65
C SER A 39 10.67 -8.07 43.49
N GLY A 40 9.70 -7.17 43.74
CA GLY A 40 9.68 -5.83 43.16
C GLY A 40 9.15 -5.68 41.74
N LEU A 41 7.82 -5.62 41.60
CA LEU A 41 7.16 -4.94 40.49
C LEU A 41 7.50 -3.45 40.59
N LYS A 42 8.48 -2.97 39.82
CA LYS A 42 8.67 -1.54 39.54
C LYS A 42 8.47 -1.33 38.04
N TRP A 43 7.22 -1.22 37.63
CA TRP A 43 6.88 -0.75 36.29
C TRP A 43 7.11 0.76 36.32
N ASP A 44 8.23 1.21 35.77
CA ASP A 44 8.40 2.63 35.46
C ASP A 44 7.33 2.97 34.41
N THR A 45 6.29 3.70 34.84
CA THR A 45 5.25 4.25 33.99
C THR A 45 5.90 5.23 33.03
N VAL A 46 6.33 4.74 31.86
CA VAL A 46 6.57 5.61 30.71
C VAL A 46 5.20 6.14 30.31
N LEU A 47 4.94 7.39 30.67
CA LEU A 47 3.83 8.17 30.13
C LEU A 47 4.00 8.20 28.61
N MET A 48 3.33 7.28 27.92
CA MET A 48 3.08 7.45 26.49
C MET A 48 2.20 8.68 26.36
N PRO A 49 2.65 9.75 25.68
CA PRO A 49 1.75 10.82 25.34
C PRO A 49 0.60 10.23 24.48
N PRO A 50 -0.60 10.83 24.54
CA PRO A 50 -1.72 10.39 23.73
C PRO A 50 -1.27 10.26 22.27
N PRO A 51 -1.85 9.34 21.47
CA PRO A 51 -1.60 9.38 20.04
C PRO A 51 -2.05 10.77 19.60
N GLU A 52 -1.08 11.62 19.25
CA GLU A 52 -1.37 12.81 18.48
C GLU A 52 -2.07 12.27 17.26
N THR A 53 -3.39 12.47 17.21
CA THR A 53 -4.13 12.60 15.99
C THR A 53 -3.40 13.69 15.25
N THR A 54 -2.39 13.30 14.49
CA THR A 54 -1.75 14.12 13.49
C THR A 54 -2.85 14.30 12.47
N SER A 55 -3.72 15.27 12.77
CA SER A 55 -4.27 16.17 11.80
C SER A 55 -3.23 16.23 10.71
N LEU A 56 -3.53 15.57 9.60
CA LEU A 56 -2.76 15.62 8.38
C LEU A 56 -3.02 17.02 7.80
N ALA A 57 -2.73 18.04 8.59
CA ALA A 57 -2.55 19.40 8.16
C ALA A 57 -1.48 19.27 7.11
N HIS A 58 -1.93 19.39 5.85
CA HIS A 58 -1.07 19.56 4.72
C HIS A 58 -0.28 20.82 5.05
N HIS A 59 0.89 20.67 5.67
CA HIS A 59 1.86 21.74 5.68
C HIS A 59 2.07 22.04 4.19
N PRO A 60 1.70 23.23 3.71
CA PRO A 60 1.98 23.62 2.35
C PRO A 60 3.49 23.87 2.28
N GLY A 61 4.28 22.80 2.40
CA GLY A 61 5.66 22.79 1.96
C GLY A 61 5.63 23.31 0.53
N SER A 62 6.43 24.34 0.26
CA SER A 62 6.28 25.19 -0.92
C SER A 62 5.97 24.35 -2.16
N CYS A 63 4.76 24.44 -2.68
CA CYS A 63 4.36 23.70 -3.86
C CYS A 63 5.22 24.17 -5.04
N LYS A 64 6.11 23.29 -5.51
CA LYS A 64 7.09 23.57 -6.57
C LYS A 64 7.31 22.33 -7.41
N ALA A 65 7.40 22.52 -8.72
CA ALA A 65 7.90 21.51 -9.63
C ALA A 65 9.44 21.59 -9.63
N SER A 66 10.09 20.44 -9.75
CA SER A 66 11.54 20.37 -9.86
C SER A 66 11.95 20.21 -11.32
N GLU A 67 13.10 20.74 -11.72
CA GLU A 67 13.59 20.69 -13.11
C GLU A 67 14.25 19.33 -13.46
N ASP A 68 15.20 18.88 -12.62
CA ASP A 68 16.06 17.71 -12.91
C ASP A 68 15.70 16.42 -12.15
N ARG A 69 14.49 16.35 -11.57
CA ARG A 69 14.03 15.21 -10.77
C ARG A 69 13.23 14.21 -11.62
N PRO A 70 12.85 13.03 -11.08
CA PRO A 70 11.98 12.09 -11.79
C PRO A 70 10.63 12.71 -12.17
N LEU A 71 9.92 12.08 -13.10
CA LEU A 71 8.67 12.56 -13.70
C LEU A 71 7.66 13.11 -12.67
N ASN A 72 7.45 12.40 -11.57
CA ASN A 72 6.50 12.76 -10.52
C ASN A 72 6.81 14.09 -9.82
N SER A 73 8.09 14.51 -9.80
CA SER A 73 8.54 15.79 -9.24
C SER A 73 8.57 16.92 -10.26
N ARG A 74 8.72 16.59 -11.55
CA ARG A 74 8.69 17.55 -12.68
C ARG A 74 7.29 17.94 -13.14
N SER A 75 6.29 17.15 -12.77
CA SER A 75 4.89 17.41 -13.12
C SER A 75 4.40 18.74 -12.53
N ILE A 76 3.51 19.43 -13.27
CA ILE A 76 2.75 20.57 -12.75
C ILE A 76 1.70 20.17 -11.72
N ALA A 77 1.33 18.90 -11.63
CA ALA A 77 0.59 18.34 -10.52
C ALA A 77 1.52 17.33 -9.85
N PRO A 78 2.49 17.74 -9.01
CA PRO A 78 3.53 16.85 -8.51
C PRO A 78 2.98 15.85 -7.48
N TRP A 79 3.55 14.64 -7.47
CA TRP A 79 3.17 13.57 -6.53
C TRP A 79 4.37 12.84 -5.94
N ARG A 80 4.12 12.14 -4.84
CA ARG A 80 5.03 11.13 -4.28
C ARG A 80 4.34 9.77 -4.26
N TYR A 81 5.13 8.70 -4.24
CA TYR A 81 4.60 7.36 -4.01
C TYR A 81 4.60 7.04 -2.52
N GLU A 82 3.49 6.53 -2.04
CA GLU A 82 3.32 5.97 -0.70
C GLU A 82 3.17 4.45 -0.83
N LEU A 83 3.91 3.71 0.01
CA LEU A 83 3.86 2.25 0.04
C LEU A 83 2.57 1.80 0.74
N ASP A 84 1.81 0.97 0.04
CA ASP A 84 0.62 0.26 0.50
C ASP A 84 0.93 -1.23 0.60
N ARG A 85 1.26 -1.67 1.81
CA ARG A 85 1.65 -3.04 2.11
C ARG A 85 0.53 -3.78 2.83
N ASP A 86 0.07 -4.90 2.27
CA ASP A 86 -0.92 -5.78 2.91
C ASP A 86 -0.52 -7.26 2.79
N LEU A 87 -0.42 -7.93 3.93
CA LEU A 87 -0.08 -9.35 4.02
C LEU A 87 -1.22 -10.27 3.55
N ASN A 88 -2.42 -9.75 3.34
CA ASN A 88 -3.58 -10.51 2.90
C ASN A 88 -3.72 -10.57 1.39
N TRP A 89 -2.84 -9.93 0.61
CA TRP A 89 -2.90 -10.02 -0.85
C TRP A 89 -1.52 -10.15 -1.51
N LEU A 90 -1.55 -10.30 -2.84
CA LEU A 90 -0.39 -10.26 -3.71
C LEU A 90 -0.64 -9.28 -4.89
N PRO A 91 0.37 -8.50 -5.31
CA PRO A 91 1.70 -8.38 -4.69
C PRO A 91 1.63 -7.71 -3.30
N LEU A 92 2.56 -8.08 -2.41
CA LEU A 92 2.58 -7.59 -1.03
C LEU A 92 2.71 -6.07 -0.96
N ASP A 93 3.52 -5.50 -1.86
CA ASP A 93 3.86 -4.09 -1.92
C ASP A 93 3.20 -3.46 -3.14
N LEU A 94 2.36 -2.46 -2.91
CA LEU A 94 1.76 -1.60 -3.92
C LEU A 94 2.21 -0.16 -3.68
N TYR A 95 2.51 0.60 -4.73
CA TYR A 95 2.82 2.02 -4.60
C TYR A 95 1.64 2.84 -5.12
N ARG A 96 1.12 3.72 -4.26
CA ARG A 96 0.05 4.66 -4.60
C ARG A 96 0.58 6.08 -4.68
N ALA A 97 0.17 6.81 -5.71
CA ALA A 97 0.48 8.23 -5.83
C ALA A 97 -0.33 9.05 -4.82
N ARG A 98 0.31 10.08 -4.26
CA ARG A 98 -0.31 11.13 -3.46
C ARG A 98 0.14 12.49 -3.97
N CYS A 99 -0.82 13.37 -4.26
CA CYS A 99 -0.53 14.73 -4.72
C CYS A 99 0.14 15.53 -3.60
N LEU A 100 1.18 16.29 -3.97
CA LEU A 100 1.90 17.16 -3.05
C LEU A 100 1.25 18.53 -2.94
N CYS A 101 0.46 18.91 -3.94
CA CYS A 101 -0.22 20.19 -4.01
C CYS A 101 -1.73 19.98 -4.21
N PRO A 102 -2.59 20.84 -3.63
CA PRO A 102 -4.03 20.83 -3.92
C PRO A 102 -4.33 21.42 -5.32
N HIS A 103 -3.59 22.45 -5.72
CA HIS A 103 -3.71 23.10 -7.02
C HIS A 103 -2.48 22.79 -7.88
N CYS A 104 -2.58 23.06 -9.18
CA CYS A 104 -1.46 22.86 -10.09
C CYS A 104 -0.36 23.90 -9.85
N VAL A 105 0.90 23.55 -10.08
CA VAL A 105 2.02 24.47 -10.14
C VAL A 105 1.91 25.31 -11.42
N SER A 106 2.12 26.62 -11.30
CA SER A 106 2.14 27.52 -12.44
C SER A 106 3.27 27.18 -13.42
N LEU A 107 2.91 27.09 -14.71
CA LEU A 107 3.87 26.90 -15.80
C LEU A 107 4.81 28.11 -15.99
N GLN A 108 4.38 29.31 -15.60
CA GLN A 108 5.15 30.54 -15.80
C GLN A 108 6.32 30.63 -14.82
N THR A 109 6.08 30.24 -13.57
CA THR A 109 7.01 30.43 -12.44
C THR A 109 7.68 29.15 -12.00
N GLY A 110 7.21 27.97 -12.45
CA GLY A 110 7.68 26.65 -12.00
C GLY A 110 7.48 26.40 -10.49
N SER A 111 6.80 27.32 -9.82
CA SER A 111 6.64 27.42 -8.38
C SER A 111 5.38 28.21 -8.10
N HIS A 112 4.81 28.07 -6.90
CA HIS A 112 3.49 28.62 -6.57
C HIS A 112 2.35 27.94 -7.34
N MET A 113 1.17 27.99 -6.75
CA MET A 113 -0.02 27.31 -7.25
C MET A 113 -0.84 28.23 -8.16
N ASP A 114 -1.35 27.68 -9.26
CA ASP A 114 -2.36 28.28 -10.12
C ASP A 114 -3.76 27.85 -9.64
N PRO A 115 -4.58 28.76 -9.09
CA PRO A 115 -5.90 28.43 -8.55
C PRO A 115 -6.90 28.00 -9.64
N LEU A 116 -6.58 28.17 -10.92
CA LEU A 116 -7.43 27.73 -12.03
C LEU A 116 -7.32 26.22 -12.30
N GLY A 117 -6.36 25.53 -11.67
CA GLY A 117 -6.15 24.10 -11.83
C GLY A 117 -6.16 23.35 -10.50
N ASN A 118 -6.77 22.16 -10.51
CA ASN A 118 -6.74 21.23 -9.39
C ASN A 118 -5.82 20.06 -9.70
N SER A 119 -5.01 19.67 -8.72
CA SER A 119 -4.22 18.46 -8.79
C SER A 119 -5.08 17.27 -8.36
N GLU A 120 -5.45 16.42 -9.32
CA GLU A 120 -6.36 15.30 -9.09
C GLU A 120 -5.65 13.95 -9.27
N LEU A 121 -6.05 12.95 -8.49
CA LEU A 121 -5.51 11.60 -8.57
C LEU A 121 -6.02 10.87 -9.82
N LEU A 122 -5.10 10.26 -10.56
CA LEU A 122 -5.42 9.35 -11.66
C LEU A 122 -5.38 7.90 -11.18
N TYR A 123 -6.50 7.20 -11.34
CA TYR A 123 -6.65 5.81 -10.88
C TYR A 123 -6.55 4.79 -12.02
N HIS A 124 -6.04 3.61 -11.68
CA HIS A 124 -6.03 2.43 -12.54
C HIS A 124 -6.45 1.19 -11.73
N ASN A 125 -7.22 0.30 -12.37
CA ASN A 125 -7.64 -0.96 -11.78
C ASN A 125 -6.54 -2.02 -11.93
N GLN A 126 -5.74 -2.18 -10.88
CA GLN A 126 -4.71 -3.21 -10.84
C GLN A 126 -5.29 -4.54 -10.37
N THR A 127 -4.85 -5.65 -10.96
CA THR A 127 -5.20 -6.99 -10.45
C THR A 127 -4.39 -7.30 -9.19
N VAL A 128 -5.09 -7.70 -8.12
CA VAL A 128 -4.50 -8.23 -6.88
C VAL A 128 -5.08 -9.61 -6.59
N PHE A 129 -4.35 -10.42 -5.83
CA PHE A 129 -4.80 -11.74 -5.41
C PHE A 129 -4.94 -11.79 -3.89
N TYR A 130 -6.17 -11.79 -3.40
CA TYR A 130 -6.46 -11.92 -1.97
C TYR A 130 -6.20 -13.35 -1.50
N ARG A 131 -5.52 -13.47 -0.37
CA ARG A 131 -5.33 -14.72 0.36
C ARG A 131 -6.57 -14.95 1.20
N TRP A 132 -7.19 -16.11 1.04
CA TRP A 132 -8.26 -16.56 1.92
C TRP A 132 -8.03 -18.02 2.35
N PRO A 133 -8.52 -18.44 3.53
CA PRO A 133 -8.33 -19.80 4.01
C PRO A 133 -8.98 -20.82 3.07
N CYS A 134 -8.25 -21.84 2.62
CA CYS A 134 -8.86 -22.84 1.75
C CYS A 134 -9.92 -23.67 2.51
N PRO A 135 -11.09 -23.95 1.92
CA PRO A 135 -12.08 -24.83 2.52
C PRO A 135 -11.51 -26.24 2.60
N GLY A 136 -11.37 -26.76 3.82
CA GLY A 136 -10.80 -28.07 4.04
C GLY A 136 -11.74 -29.20 3.60
N LYS A 137 -11.28 -30.06 2.68
CA LYS A 137 -11.29 -31.49 3.01
C LYS A 137 -10.24 -31.71 4.10
N GLN A 138 -10.59 -32.52 5.10
CA GLN A 138 -9.79 -32.81 6.28
C GLN A 138 -8.31 -33.08 5.90
N GLY A 139 -7.37 -32.34 6.49
CA GLY A 139 -5.92 -32.56 6.31
C GLY A 139 -5.11 -31.43 5.67
N ALA A 140 -5.73 -30.43 5.03
CA ALA A 140 -5.01 -29.27 4.46
C ALA A 140 -5.04 -28.06 5.41
N HIS A 141 -4.36 -28.17 6.56
CA HIS A 141 -4.50 -27.19 7.64
C HIS A 141 -3.75 -25.86 7.44
N ASP A 142 -2.86 -25.74 6.45
CA ASP A 142 -1.95 -24.58 6.35
C ASP A 142 -1.89 -23.87 4.99
N GLY A 143 -2.81 -24.18 4.06
CA GLY A 143 -2.85 -23.57 2.72
C GLY A 143 -3.69 -22.29 2.65
N TYR A 144 -3.38 -21.41 1.70
CA TYR A 144 -4.26 -20.30 1.31
C TYR A 144 -4.65 -20.41 -0.16
N CYS A 145 -5.85 -19.97 -0.44
CA CYS A 145 -6.44 -19.90 -1.76
C CYS A 145 -6.36 -18.44 -2.23
N LEU A 146 -6.12 -18.24 -3.52
CA LEU A 146 -6.04 -16.91 -4.12
C LEU A 146 -7.35 -16.54 -4.83
N GLU A 147 -7.86 -15.36 -4.50
CA GLU A 147 -9.02 -14.76 -5.18
C GLU A 147 -8.56 -13.52 -5.96
N ARG A 148 -8.78 -13.54 -7.28
CA ARG A 148 -8.44 -12.40 -8.16
C ARG A 148 -9.45 -11.27 -7.96
N ARG A 149 -8.98 -10.08 -7.60
CA ARG A 149 -9.80 -8.86 -7.51
C ARG A 149 -9.15 -7.69 -8.26
N LEU A 150 -9.98 -6.71 -8.64
CA LEU A 150 -9.52 -5.43 -9.16
C LEU A 150 -9.42 -4.44 -8.01
N TYR A 151 -8.25 -3.82 -7.87
CA TYR A 151 -7.95 -2.85 -6.82
C TYR A 151 -7.59 -1.50 -7.45
N PRO A 152 -8.31 -0.41 -7.13
CA PRO A 152 -8.03 0.91 -7.68
C PRO A 152 -6.76 1.50 -7.04
N VAL A 153 -5.69 1.61 -7.83
CA VAL A 153 -4.41 2.20 -7.44
C VAL A 153 -4.30 3.58 -8.07
N SER A 154 -3.96 4.60 -7.29
CA SER A 154 -3.57 5.90 -7.83
C SER A 154 -2.15 5.80 -8.43
N LEU A 155 -1.99 6.12 -9.71
CA LEU A 155 -0.70 6.01 -10.40
C LEU A 155 0.07 7.33 -10.48
N ALA A 156 -0.66 8.44 -10.53
CA ALA A 156 -0.13 9.78 -10.72
C ALA A 156 -1.12 10.83 -10.23
N CYS A 157 -0.67 12.09 -10.24
CA CYS A 157 -1.55 13.25 -10.17
C CYS A 157 -1.53 13.99 -11.51
N VAL A 158 -2.69 14.51 -11.91
CA VAL A 158 -2.89 15.25 -13.16
C VAL A 158 -3.50 16.60 -12.86
N CYS A 159 -3.18 17.60 -13.69
CA CYS A 159 -3.78 18.93 -13.56
C CYS A 159 -5.10 18.98 -14.35
N MET A 160 -6.18 19.33 -13.66
CA MET A 160 -7.51 19.41 -14.24
C MET A 160 -8.07 20.82 -14.05
N GLN A 161 -8.67 21.38 -15.09
CA GLN A 161 -9.38 22.65 -15.00
C GLN A 161 -10.82 22.40 -14.50
N PRO A 162 -11.28 23.12 -13.44
CA PRO A 162 -12.66 23.03 -12.99
C PRO A 162 -13.65 23.42 -14.09
N ARG A 163 -14.74 22.67 -14.20
CA ARG A 163 -15.89 23.10 -15.02
C ARG A 163 -16.68 24.13 -14.22
N VAL A 164 -16.48 25.40 -14.53
CA VAL A 164 -17.36 26.47 -14.05
C VAL A 164 -18.63 26.46 -14.90
N MET A 165 -19.78 26.16 -14.31
CA MET A 165 -21.06 26.41 -14.96
C MET A 165 -21.33 27.92 -14.82
N ALA A 166 -21.37 28.62 -15.94
CA ALA A 166 -21.77 30.03 -16.02
C ALA A 166 -23.29 30.17 -15.98
#